data_AF-A0A820AWV6-F1
#
_entry.id   AF-A0A820AWV6-F1
#
_cell.length_a   1.000
_cell.length_b   1.000
_cell.length_c   1.000
_cell.angle_alpha   90.00
_cell.angle_beta   90.00
_cell.angle_gamma   90.00
#
_symmetry.space_group_name_H-M   'P 1'
#
loop_
_entity.id
_entity.type
_entity.pdbx_description
1 polymer ?
#
loop_
_entity_poly.entity_id
_entity_poly.type
_entity_poly.pdbx_seq_one_letter_code
_entity_poly.pdbx_strand_id
1 'polypeptide(L)'
;MWLWSWFLNKCILLFQYLLIQYKGLRFNYDAKYAIKQQTNRRTLFNILKQNKNTKLLIEQQKKMNLDNVETVENFKKLFPNCTTYSDYKPYVDEIMNDGSTKDIMSIGYPIALTNTSGTSGEPNYSLDINEAYNICYMLTKSIPFNLFNGCKAISLTSLHYKTHVTKDKLKTYKMGVITAIAAHEKQNIETILKFNQDIVPSIILNEITGSNDMFLFVLIWALQCKELEVISSVFIMALVNLFTFMEKKFDFICKHIEM
;
A
#
# COMPACT_ATOMS: atom_id res chain seq x y z
N MET A 1 -57.10 -34.00 1.76
CA MET A 1 -56.05 -34.40 2.71
C MET A 1 -54.68 -34.61 2.07
N TRP A 2 -54.57 -35.22 0.88
CA TRP A 2 -53.30 -35.49 0.19
C TRP A 2 -52.46 -34.25 -0.22
N LEU A 3 -53.11 -33.17 -0.68
CA LEU A 3 -52.43 -31.92 -1.08
C LEU A 3 -51.65 -31.26 0.07
N TRP A 4 -52.19 -31.31 1.29
CA TRP A 4 -51.54 -30.74 2.48
C TRP A 4 -50.31 -31.55 2.91
N SER A 5 -50.37 -32.88 2.82
CA SER A 5 -49.21 -33.75 3.10
C SER A 5 -48.10 -33.56 2.07
N TRP A 6 -48.45 -33.42 0.78
CA TRP A 6 -47.49 -33.14 -0.28
C TRP A 6 -46.80 -31.78 -0.11
N PHE A 7 -47.56 -30.73 0.22
CA PHE A 7 -47.03 -29.40 0.50
C PHE A 7 -46.10 -29.39 1.72
N LEU A 8 -46.51 -30.04 2.82
CA LEU A 8 -45.70 -30.10 4.04
C LEU A 8 -44.36 -30.83 3.81
N ASN A 9 -44.37 -31.93 3.06
CA ASN A 9 -43.14 -32.65 2.68
C ASN A 9 -42.21 -31.78 1.82
N LYS A 10 -42.75 -31.00 0.89
CA LYS A 10 -41.95 -30.05 0.08
C LYS A 10 -41.30 -28.96 0.96
N CYS A 11 -42.04 -28.42 1.93
CA CYS A 11 -41.52 -27.43 2.87
C CYS A 11 -40.40 -28.01 3.77
N ILE A 12 -40.56 -29.24 4.27
CA ILE A 12 -39.54 -29.91 5.09
C ILE A 12 -38.26 -30.15 4.28
N LEU A 13 -38.36 -30.63 3.04
CA LEU A 13 -37.21 -30.83 2.16
C LEU A 13 -36.48 -29.51 1.85
N LEU A 14 -37.23 -28.43 1.60
CA LEU A 14 -36.66 -27.11 1.37
C LEU A 14 -35.93 -26.59 2.64
N PHE A 15 -36.51 -26.78 3.81
CA PHE A 15 -35.90 -26.39 5.08
C PHE A 15 -34.63 -27.19 5.40
N GLN A 16 -34.63 -28.49 5.15
CA GLN A 16 -33.45 -29.35 5.28
C GLN A 16 -32.34 -28.93 4.31
N TYR A 17 -32.68 -28.63 3.05
CA TYR A 17 -31.74 -28.13 2.06
C TYR A 17 -31.12 -26.80 2.48
N LEU A 18 -31.94 -25.84 2.94
CA LEU A 18 -31.45 -24.54 3.45
C LEU A 18 -30.54 -24.71 4.69
N LEU A 19 -30.87 -25.64 5.60
CA LEU A 19 -30.03 -25.97 6.75
C LEU A 19 -28.67 -26.56 6.33
N ILE A 20 -28.65 -27.44 5.33
CA ILE A 20 -27.40 -28.02 4.80
C ILE A 20 -26.55 -26.94 4.14
N GLN A 21 -27.16 -26.06 3.33
CA GLN A 21 -26.47 -24.93 2.69
C GLN A 21 -25.90 -23.95 3.73
N TYR A 22 -26.68 -23.60 4.76
CA TYR A 22 -26.21 -22.74 5.85
C TYR A 22 -25.06 -23.37 6.65
N LYS A 23 -25.16 -24.67 6.99
CA LYS A 23 -24.06 -25.40 7.65
C LYS A 23 -22.81 -25.47 6.78
N GLY A 24 -22.96 -25.67 5.46
CA GLY A 24 -21.84 -25.66 4.51
C GLY A 24 -21.17 -24.28 4.38
N LEU A 25 -21.96 -23.21 4.30
CA LEU A 25 -21.45 -21.83 4.30
C LEU A 25 -20.72 -21.48 5.59
N ARG A 26 -21.28 -21.88 6.74
CA ARG A 26 -20.67 -21.68 8.06
C ARG A 26 -19.37 -22.47 8.21
N PHE A 27 -19.33 -23.74 7.78
CA PHE A 27 -18.11 -24.54 7.78
C PHE A 27 -17.01 -23.95 6.89
N ASN A 28 -17.37 -23.44 5.70
CA ASN A 28 -16.43 -22.78 4.80
C ASN A 28 -15.90 -21.46 5.39
N TYR A 29 -16.76 -20.70 6.07
CA TYR A 29 -16.36 -19.50 6.83
C TYR A 29 -15.43 -19.85 8.00
N ASP A 30 -15.79 -20.83 8.82
CA ASP A 30 -15.01 -21.27 9.98
C ASP A 30 -13.64 -21.82 9.55
N ALA A 31 -13.57 -22.58 8.44
CA ALA A 31 -12.32 -23.05 7.86
C ALA A 31 -11.45 -21.89 7.34
N LYS A 32 -12.02 -20.93 6.61
CA LYS A 32 -11.29 -19.72 6.16
C LYS A 32 -10.82 -18.87 7.33
N TYR A 33 -11.62 -18.75 8.39
CA TYR A 33 -11.27 -18.06 9.61
C TYR A 33 -10.12 -18.75 10.35
N ALA A 34 -10.16 -20.08 10.48
CA ALA A 34 -9.09 -20.87 11.07
C ALA A 34 -7.78 -20.75 10.30
N ILE A 35 -7.82 -20.83 8.96
CA ILE A 35 -6.65 -20.60 8.09
C ILE A 35 -6.11 -19.18 8.31
N LYS A 36 -6.98 -18.16 8.33
CA LYS A 36 -6.58 -16.77 8.57
C LYS A 36 -5.89 -16.60 9.94
N GLN A 37 -6.44 -17.21 11.00
CA GLN A 37 -5.85 -17.16 12.33
C GLN A 37 -4.49 -17.87 12.38
N GLN A 38 -4.37 -19.03 11.74
CA GLN A 38 -3.11 -19.76 11.64
C GLN A 38 -2.06 -18.97 10.86
N THR A 39 -2.44 -18.35 9.74
CA THR A 39 -1.56 -17.47 8.96
C THR A 39 -1.10 -16.28 9.78
N ASN A 40 -2.02 -15.56 10.43
CA ASN A 40 -1.68 -14.42 11.28
C ASN A 40 -0.72 -14.81 12.43
N ARG A 41 -0.99 -15.95 13.09
CA ARG A 41 -0.12 -16.49 14.14
C ARG A 41 1.28 -16.76 13.60
N ARG A 42 1.37 -17.48 12.48
CA ARG A 42 2.65 -17.82 11.84
C ARG A 42 3.42 -16.55 11.45
N THR A 43 2.76 -15.57 10.86
CA THR A 43 3.37 -14.29 10.48
C THR A 43 3.91 -13.54 11.69
N LEU A 44 3.13 -13.41 12.78
CA LEU A 44 3.57 -12.76 14.01
C LEU A 44 4.84 -13.43 14.58
N PHE A 45 4.82 -14.74 14.77
CA PHE A 45 5.97 -15.46 15.33
C PHE A 45 7.19 -15.45 14.42
N ASN A 46 6.99 -15.44 13.10
CA ASN A 46 8.08 -15.26 12.16
C ASN A 46 8.72 -13.87 12.30
N ILE A 47 7.92 -12.80 12.38
CA ILE A 47 8.41 -11.44 12.58
C ILE A 47 9.20 -11.34 13.89
N LEU A 48 8.67 -11.86 15.00
CA LEU A 48 9.37 -11.85 16.29
C LEU A 48 10.68 -12.63 16.22
N LYS A 49 10.66 -13.84 15.64
CA LYS A 49 11.85 -14.69 15.51
C LYS A 49 12.93 -14.05 14.64
N GLN A 50 12.55 -13.46 13.52
CA GLN A 50 13.47 -12.77 12.62
C GLN A 50 14.09 -11.56 13.34
N ASN A 51 13.27 -10.74 13.98
CA ASN A 51 13.73 -9.48 14.56
C ASN A 51 14.20 -9.59 16.03
N LYS A 52 14.41 -10.80 16.54
CA LYS A 52 14.74 -11.04 17.96
C LYS A 52 15.99 -10.32 18.47
N ASN A 53 16.96 -10.09 17.58
CA ASN A 53 18.22 -9.46 17.91
C ASN A 53 18.24 -7.97 17.54
N THR A 54 17.09 -7.40 17.15
CA THR A 54 17.02 -5.98 16.86
C THR A 54 17.02 -5.17 18.15
N LYS A 55 17.56 -3.96 18.12
CA LYS A 55 17.59 -3.07 19.29
C LYS A 55 16.20 -2.88 19.90
N LEU A 56 15.20 -2.63 19.06
CA LEU A 56 13.80 -2.49 19.47
C LEU A 56 13.31 -3.73 20.22
N LEU A 57 13.47 -4.94 19.67
CA LEU A 57 12.92 -6.13 20.31
C LEU A 57 13.71 -6.51 21.58
N ILE A 58 15.02 -6.29 21.62
CA ILE A 58 15.83 -6.48 22.83
C ILE A 58 15.35 -5.56 23.96
N GLU A 59 15.07 -4.29 23.65
CA GLU A 59 14.57 -3.33 24.64
C GLU A 59 13.15 -3.66 25.10
N GLN A 60 12.28 -4.13 24.20
CA GLN A 60 10.93 -4.57 24.56
C GLN A 60 10.95 -5.90 25.34
N GLN A 61 11.85 -6.83 25.03
CA GLN A 61 12.08 -8.06 25.79
C GLN A 61 12.41 -7.75 27.24
N LYS A 62 13.32 -6.80 27.49
CA LYS A 62 13.69 -6.36 28.85
C LYS A 62 12.51 -5.78 29.62
N LYS A 63 11.57 -5.10 28.94
CA LYS A 63 10.40 -4.47 29.55
C LYS A 63 9.24 -5.44 29.78
N MET A 64 9.02 -6.38 28.86
CA MET A 64 7.76 -7.13 28.75
C MET A 64 7.93 -8.65 28.77
N ASN A 65 9.16 -9.17 28.90
CA ASN A 65 9.45 -10.62 28.96
C ASN A 65 8.90 -11.40 27.75
N LEU A 66 9.21 -10.91 26.53
CA LEU A 66 8.68 -11.44 25.27
C LEU A 66 9.12 -12.89 24.96
N ASP A 67 10.10 -13.43 25.67
CA ASP A 67 10.62 -14.79 25.45
C ASP A 67 9.59 -15.88 25.81
N ASN A 68 8.57 -15.53 26.60
CA ASN A 68 7.49 -16.43 27.03
C ASN A 68 6.20 -16.29 26.21
N VAL A 69 6.26 -15.64 25.04
CA VAL A 69 5.10 -15.52 24.15
C VAL A 69 4.95 -16.78 23.32
N GLU A 70 3.95 -17.60 23.64
CA GLU A 70 3.63 -18.84 22.92
C GLU A 70 2.35 -18.75 22.06
N THR A 71 1.50 -17.77 22.39
CA THR A 71 0.19 -17.54 21.76
C THR A 71 0.01 -16.07 21.37
N VAL A 72 -0.93 -15.82 20.44
CA VAL A 72 -1.31 -14.45 20.05
C VAL A 72 -1.95 -13.71 21.23
N GLU A 73 -2.66 -14.43 22.09
CA GLU A 73 -3.29 -13.90 23.31
C GLU A 73 -2.22 -13.47 24.33
N ASN A 74 -1.14 -14.24 24.50
CA ASN A 74 -0.02 -13.84 25.35
C ASN A 74 0.62 -12.55 24.82
N PHE A 75 0.83 -12.45 23.50
CA PHE A 75 1.35 -11.24 22.87
C PHE A 75 0.44 -10.04 23.14
N LYS A 76 -0.88 -10.16 22.92
CA LYS A 76 -1.86 -9.08 23.16
C LYS A 76 -1.90 -8.62 24.62
N LYS A 77 -1.68 -9.53 25.59
CA LYS A 77 -1.63 -9.16 27.01
C LYS A 77 -0.38 -8.36 27.37
N LEU A 78 0.74 -8.58 26.67
CA LEU A 78 1.98 -7.84 26.86
C LEU A 78 1.95 -6.46 26.19
N PHE A 79 1.17 -6.31 25.11
CA PHE A 79 0.91 -5.03 24.46
C PHE A 79 -0.57 -4.62 24.63
N PRO A 80 -1.02 -4.34 25.87
CA PRO A 80 -2.43 -4.02 26.13
C PRO A 80 -2.82 -2.66 25.56
N ASN A 81 -1.84 -1.76 25.41
CA ASN A 81 -2.01 -0.44 24.82
C ASN A 81 -1.41 -0.43 23.41
N CYS A 82 -2.13 0.19 22.46
CA CYS A 82 -1.57 0.48 21.15
C CYS A 82 -0.38 1.42 21.28
N THR A 83 0.72 1.10 20.61
CA THR A 83 1.85 2.03 20.46
C THR A 83 1.50 3.13 19.46
N THR A 84 2.13 4.28 19.63
CA THR A 84 2.01 5.47 18.80
C THR A 84 3.36 5.80 18.15
N TYR A 85 3.37 6.76 17.20
CA TYR A 85 4.60 7.21 16.56
C TYR A 85 5.68 7.63 17.58
N SER A 86 5.27 8.31 18.65
CA SER A 86 6.16 8.77 19.71
C SER A 86 6.95 7.64 20.37
N ASP A 87 6.37 6.44 20.48
CA ASP A 87 7.01 5.29 21.12
C ASP A 87 8.19 4.73 20.32
N TYR A 88 8.18 4.90 18.99
CA TYR A 88 9.24 4.41 18.11
C TYR A 88 10.03 5.50 17.38
N LYS A 89 9.65 6.78 17.53
CA LYS A 89 10.37 7.93 16.96
C LYS A 89 11.87 7.93 17.29
N PRO A 90 12.33 7.61 18.51
CA PRO A 90 13.77 7.61 18.80
C PRO A 90 14.58 6.65 17.91
N TYR A 91 14.03 5.49 17.56
CA TYR A 91 14.68 4.53 16.67
C TYR A 91 14.69 5.01 15.21
N VAL A 92 13.60 5.67 14.78
CA VAL A 92 13.53 6.33 13.46
C VAL A 92 14.58 7.43 13.37
N ASP A 93 14.68 8.28 14.39
CA ASP A 93 15.69 9.34 14.45
C ASP A 93 17.11 8.76 14.42
N GLU A 94 17.36 7.66 15.14
CA GLU A 94 18.65 6.97 15.11
C GLU A 94 19.00 6.50 13.69
N ILE A 95 18.08 5.81 13.01
CA ILE A 95 18.25 5.35 11.61
C ILE A 95 18.49 6.51 10.64
N MET A 96 17.77 7.62 10.82
CA MET A 96 17.90 8.80 9.96
C MET A 96 19.24 9.53 10.16
N ASN A 97 19.81 9.46 11.37
CA ASN A 97 21.02 10.21 11.70
C ASN A 97 22.30 9.37 11.58
N ASP A 98 22.23 8.07 11.88
CA ASP A 98 23.35 7.14 11.97
C ASP A 98 23.22 6.04 10.91
N GLY A 99 24.14 6.04 9.96
CA GLY A 99 24.23 5.03 8.90
C GLY A 99 25.13 3.85 9.27
N SER A 100 25.80 3.87 10.43
CA SER A 100 26.68 2.80 10.90
C SER A 100 25.94 1.71 11.67
N THR A 101 24.82 2.06 12.32
CA THR A 101 24.05 1.13 13.14
C THR A 101 22.96 0.44 12.31
N LYS A 102 23.06 -0.88 12.20
CA LYS A 102 22.05 -1.77 11.59
C LYS A 102 21.16 -2.43 12.64
N ASP A 103 20.15 -3.16 12.20
CA ASP A 103 19.34 -4.03 13.06
C ASP A 103 18.60 -3.24 14.17
N ILE A 104 18.19 -1.99 13.92
CA ILE A 104 17.56 -1.14 14.93
C ILE A 104 16.11 -1.56 15.18
N MET A 105 15.24 -1.46 14.17
CA MET A 105 13.81 -1.85 14.26
C MET A 105 13.49 -3.14 13.50
N SER A 106 14.29 -3.46 12.47
CA SER A 106 14.18 -4.66 11.67
C SER A 106 15.57 -5.15 11.30
N ILE A 107 15.73 -6.43 10.95
CA ILE A 107 17.02 -6.93 10.44
C ILE A 107 17.47 -6.11 9.22
N GLY A 108 18.74 -5.73 9.21
CA GLY A 108 19.41 -4.98 8.17
C GLY A 108 19.20 -3.47 8.28
N TYR A 109 19.26 -2.82 7.12
CA TYR A 109 18.90 -1.42 6.95
C TYR A 109 17.54 -1.34 6.25
N PRO A 110 16.72 -0.31 6.54
CA PRO A 110 15.56 -0.03 5.72
C PRO A 110 16.01 0.36 4.31
N ILE A 111 15.12 0.15 3.35
CA ILE A 111 15.37 0.45 1.93
C ILE A 111 14.95 1.88 1.62
N ALA A 112 13.88 2.33 2.29
CA ALA A 112 13.36 3.66 2.16
C ALA A 112 12.69 4.14 3.47
N LEU A 113 12.54 5.46 3.53
CA LEU A 113 11.83 6.19 4.56
C LEU A 113 10.56 6.76 3.93
N THR A 114 9.41 6.20 4.28
CA THR A 114 8.13 6.72 3.78
C THR A 114 7.64 7.85 4.66
N ASN A 115 7.39 9.00 4.05
CA ASN A 115 6.70 10.11 4.69
C ASN A 115 5.21 9.76 4.77
N THR A 116 4.67 9.72 5.97
CA THR A 116 3.22 9.59 6.16
C THR A 116 2.57 10.97 6.08
N SER A 117 1.26 11.02 5.82
CA SER A 117 0.49 12.28 5.92
C SER A 117 0.25 12.72 7.37
N GLY A 118 0.53 11.86 8.35
CA GLY A 118 0.43 12.17 9.77
C GLY A 118 1.64 12.94 10.27
N THR A 119 1.42 13.82 11.25
CA THR A 119 2.47 14.62 11.87
C THR A 119 2.41 14.51 13.40
N SER A 120 3.56 14.70 14.03
CA SER A 120 3.69 14.81 15.49
C SER A 120 4.57 16.01 15.82
N GLY A 121 4.24 17.17 15.22
CA GLY A 121 5.07 18.39 15.17
C GLY A 121 5.95 18.46 13.93
N GLU A 122 6.47 17.31 13.51
CA GLU A 122 7.23 17.09 12.26
C GLU A 122 6.57 15.94 11.46
N PRO A 123 6.91 15.74 10.17
CA PRO A 123 6.44 14.59 9.41
C PRO A 123 6.79 13.27 10.10
N ASN A 124 5.83 12.35 10.17
CA ASN A 124 6.06 11.00 10.69
C ASN A 124 6.59 10.09 9.58
N TYR A 125 7.61 9.29 9.89
CA TYR A 125 8.25 8.39 8.93
C TYR A 125 7.95 6.91 9.23
N SER A 126 7.68 6.14 8.18
CA SER A 126 7.65 4.68 8.24
C SER A 126 8.91 4.10 7.60
N LEU A 127 9.37 2.97 8.14
CA LEU A 127 10.53 2.26 7.62
C LEU A 127 10.06 1.15 6.69
N ASP A 128 10.42 1.25 5.42
CA ASP A 128 10.06 0.21 4.46
C ASP A 128 11.19 -0.80 4.30
N ILE A 129 10.82 -2.07 4.53
CA ILE A 129 11.64 -3.23 4.21
C ILE A 129 11.14 -3.88 2.92
N ASN A 130 12.00 -4.66 2.26
CA ASN A 130 11.75 -5.29 0.95
C ASN A 130 10.35 -5.91 0.82
N GLU A 131 9.87 -6.61 1.86
CA GLU A 131 8.59 -7.32 1.82
C GLU A 131 7.37 -6.39 1.84
N ALA A 132 7.35 -5.39 2.74
CA ALA A 132 6.28 -4.39 2.78
C ALA A 132 6.23 -3.59 1.47
N TYR A 133 7.41 -3.22 0.97
CA TYR A 133 7.57 -2.54 -0.30
C TYR A 133 7.04 -3.37 -1.48
N ASN A 134 7.32 -4.67 -1.51
CA ASN A 134 6.79 -5.60 -2.53
C ASN A 134 5.27 -5.70 -2.49
N ILE A 135 4.67 -5.76 -1.30
CA ILE A 135 3.21 -5.82 -1.14
C ILE A 135 2.57 -4.52 -1.64
N CYS A 136 3.12 -3.35 -1.28
CA CYS A 136 2.63 -2.06 -1.76
C CYS A 136 2.75 -1.92 -3.28
N TYR A 137 3.87 -2.37 -3.86
CA TYR A 137 4.00 -2.45 -5.32
C TYR A 137 2.93 -3.36 -5.94
N MET A 138 2.70 -4.55 -5.38
CA MET A 138 1.68 -5.46 -5.89
C MET A 138 0.28 -4.83 -5.80
N LEU A 139 -0.07 -4.18 -4.68
CA LEU A 139 -1.39 -3.57 -4.50
C LEU A 139 -1.62 -2.36 -5.41
N THR A 140 -0.61 -1.50 -5.55
CA THR A 140 -0.65 -0.35 -6.48
C THR A 140 -0.77 -0.78 -7.95
N LYS A 141 -0.27 -1.98 -8.29
CA LYS A 141 -0.31 -2.55 -9.64
C LYS A 141 -1.38 -3.63 -9.89
N SER A 142 -2.19 -4.02 -8.90
CA SER A 142 -3.18 -5.11 -9.09
C SER A 142 -4.63 -4.67 -8.98
N ILE A 143 -4.93 -3.64 -8.19
CA ILE A 143 -6.31 -3.22 -7.95
C ILE A 143 -6.94 -2.46 -9.14
N PRO A 144 -6.24 -1.53 -9.80
CA PRO A 144 -6.78 -0.89 -11.01
C PRO A 144 -6.85 -1.88 -12.20
N PHE A 145 -5.90 -2.80 -12.31
CA PHE A 145 -5.63 -3.55 -13.54
C PHE A 145 -6.65 -4.65 -13.85
N ASN A 146 -7.27 -5.25 -12.82
CA ASN A 146 -8.33 -6.23 -13.04
C ASN A 146 -9.69 -5.61 -13.37
N LEU A 147 -9.90 -4.34 -13.02
CA LEU A 147 -11.16 -3.63 -13.27
C LEU A 147 -11.18 -2.91 -14.62
N PHE A 148 -10.02 -2.57 -15.15
CA PHE A 148 -9.85 -1.78 -16.39
C PHE A 148 -9.01 -2.51 -17.45
N ASN A 149 -9.04 -3.84 -17.45
CA ASN A 149 -8.26 -4.64 -18.39
C ASN A 149 -8.71 -4.36 -19.84
N GLY A 150 -7.82 -3.83 -20.67
CA GLY A 150 -8.10 -3.45 -22.07
C GLY A 150 -8.52 -1.99 -22.27
N CYS A 151 -8.75 -1.22 -21.20
CA CYS A 151 -9.05 0.21 -21.28
C CYS A 151 -7.77 1.04 -21.44
N LYS A 152 -7.80 2.11 -22.24
CA LYS A 152 -6.75 3.14 -22.12
C LYS A 152 -7.03 4.01 -20.91
N ALA A 153 -6.05 4.08 -20.02
CA ALA A 153 -6.20 4.75 -18.74
C ALA A 153 -4.98 5.61 -18.42
N ILE A 154 -5.23 6.76 -17.83
CA ILE A 154 -4.20 7.63 -17.27
C ILE A 154 -4.37 7.73 -15.76
N SER A 155 -3.28 7.58 -15.02
CA SER A 155 -3.27 7.75 -13.57
C SER A 155 -2.41 8.94 -13.16
N LEU A 156 -3.00 9.89 -12.45
CA LEU A 156 -2.27 10.96 -11.78
C LEU A 156 -1.59 10.39 -10.54
N THR A 157 -0.28 10.18 -10.62
CA THR A 157 0.50 9.74 -9.47
C THR A 157 1.79 10.54 -9.42
N SER A 158 1.98 11.30 -8.34
CA SER A 158 3.25 11.95 -8.07
C SER A 158 4.29 10.89 -7.74
N LEU A 159 5.42 10.94 -8.45
CA LEU A 159 6.53 10.00 -8.30
C LEU A 159 7.74 10.65 -7.60
N HIS A 160 7.54 11.82 -6.99
CA HIS A 160 8.63 12.53 -6.32
C HIS A 160 9.04 11.85 -5.01
N TYR A 161 10.33 11.57 -4.92
CA TYR A 161 11.03 11.30 -3.66
C TYR A 161 12.31 12.12 -3.63
N LYS A 162 12.86 12.28 -2.44
CA LYS A 162 14.16 12.92 -2.19
C LYS A 162 15.14 11.87 -1.70
N THR A 163 16.42 12.20 -1.80
CA THR A 163 17.47 11.39 -1.23
C THR A 163 17.83 11.95 0.14
N HIS A 164 17.73 11.12 1.18
CA HIS A 164 18.21 11.44 2.53
C HIS A 164 19.58 10.80 2.73
N VAL A 165 20.54 11.57 3.24
CA VAL A 165 21.88 11.08 3.57
C VAL A 165 22.05 11.19 5.08
N THR A 166 22.50 10.11 5.72
CA THR A 166 22.77 10.11 7.17
C THR A 166 23.86 11.11 7.52
N LYS A 167 23.91 11.58 8.78
CA LYS A 167 24.87 12.62 9.20
C LYS A 167 26.32 12.17 9.04
N ASP A 168 26.58 10.89 9.31
CA ASP A 168 27.87 10.23 9.11
C ASP A 168 28.20 9.94 7.62
N LYS A 169 27.26 10.21 6.71
CA LYS A 169 27.36 9.96 5.27
C LYS A 169 27.61 8.51 4.87
N LEU A 170 27.36 7.55 5.77
CA LEU A 170 27.55 6.13 5.49
C LEU A 170 26.35 5.49 4.80
N LYS A 171 25.17 6.11 4.88
CA LYS A 171 23.93 5.62 4.27
C LYS A 171 23.17 6.69 3.52
N THR A 172 22.41 6.20 2.56
CA THR A 172 21.54 6.98 1.70
C THR A 172 20.22 6.25 1.58
N TYR A 173 19.13 6.93 1.91
CA TYR A 173 17.77 6.41 1.85
C TYR A 173 16.94 7.21 0.87
N LYS A 174 16.03 6.54 0.16
CA LYS A 174 14.95 7.23 -0.55
C LYS A 174 13.92 7.69 0.46
N MET A 175 13.47 8.92 0.34
CA MET A 175 12.53 9.54 1.27
C MET A 175 11.39 10.22 0.51
N GLY A 176 10.16 9.75 0.70
CA GLY A 176 9.01 10.21 -0.07
C GLY A 176 7.73 9.47 0.30
N VAL A 177 6.66 9.68 -0.46
CA VAL A 177 5.44 8.89 -0.25
C VAL A 177 5.62 7.47 -0.76
N ILE A 178 4.99 6.48 -0.12
CA ILE A 178 5.20 5.06 -0.43
C ILE A 178 4.93 4.72 -1.90
N THR A 179 3.94 5.37 -2.52
CA THR A 179 3.58 5.18 -3.93
C THR A 179 4.67 5.68 -4.88
N ALA A 180 5.32 6.79 -4.55
CA ALA A 180 6.42 7.36 -5.34
C ALA A 180 7.66 6.48 -5.27
N ILE A 181 8.03 6.06 -4.06
CA ILE A 181 9.19 5.19 -3.86
C ILE A 181 8.93 3.83 -4.54
N ALA A 182 7.75 3.20 -4.32
CA ALA A 182 7.33 1.91 -4.92
C ALA A 182 7.42 1.87 -6.45
N ALA A 183 7.03 2.96 -7.10
CA ALA A 183 7.02 3.05 -8.55
C ALA A 183 8.43 3.15 -9.16
N HIS A 184 9.44 3.63 -8.42
CA HIS A 184 10.77 3.88 -8.96
C HIS A 184 11.69 2.65 -9.00
N GLU A 185 11.67 1.75 -8.01
CA GLU A 185 12.63 0.61 -7.98
C GLU A 185 12.26 -0.54 -8.91
N LYS A 186 10.98 -0.67 -9.24
CA LYS A 186 10.48 -1.72 -10.13
C LYS A 186 10.07 -1.18 -11.48
N GLN A 187 10.72 -0.10 -11.92
CA GLN A 187 10.81 0.24 -13.34
C GLN A 187 11.68 -0.81 -14.06
N ASN A 188 11.24 -2.07 -14.06
CA ASN A 188 11.50 -2.90 -15.22
C ASN A 188 10.55 -2.36 -16.28
N ILE A 189 11.02 -1.33 -17.00
CA ILE A 189 10.25 -0.56 -17.98
C ILE A 189 9.54 -1.53 -18.94
N GLU A 190 10.15 -2.66 -19.28
CA GLU A 190 9.54 -3.72 -20.10
C GLU A 190 8.30 -4.38 -19.50
N THR A 191 8.20 -4.54 -18.17
CA THR A 191 6.99 -5.11 -17.53
C THR A 191 5.90 -4.06 -17.43
N ILE A 192 6.27 -2.80 -17.19
CA ILE A 192 5.33 -1.68 -17.27
C ILE A 192 4.81 -1.57 -18.70
N LEU A 193 5.66 -1.63 -19.72
CA LEU A 193 5.29 -1.53 -21.14
C LEU A 193 4.53 -2.76 -21.67
N LYS A 194 4.83 -3.98 -21.20
CA LYS A 194 4.11 -5.20 -21.61
C LYS A 194 2.68 -5.27 -21.07
N PHE A 195 2.42 -4.66 -19.92
CA PHE A 195 1.09 -4.58 -19.32
C PHE A 195 0.42 -3.21 -19.47
N ASN A 196 1.13 -2.22 -20.01
CA ASN A 196 0.62 -0.90 -20.31
C ASN A 196 1.06 -0.49 -21.71
N GLN A 197 0.21 -0.74 -22.70
CA GLN A 197 0.40 -0.15 -24.02
C GLN A 197 0.07 1.36 -24.04
N ASP A 198 -0.53 1.92 -22.97
CA ASP A 198 -1.19 3.23 -23.04
C ASP A 198 -1.12 4.09 -21.75
N ILE A 199 0.06 4.24 -21.14
CA ILE A 199 0.29 5.30 -20.12
C ILE A 199 0.98 6.49 -20.81
N VAL A 200 0.57 7.73 -20.49
CA VAL A 200 1.47 8.90 -20.59
C VAL A 200 2.85 8.48 -20.12
N PRO A 201 3.93 8.64 -20.92
CA PRO A 201 5.24 8.12 -20.55
C PRO A 201 5.54 8.48 -19.10
N SER A 202 5.54 7.48 -18.21
CA SER A 202 5.85 7.66 -16.78
C SER A 202 7.24 8.27 -16.57
N ILE A 203 8.03 8.30 -17.64
CA ILE A 203 9.31 8.99 -17.81
C ILE A 203 9.16 10.52 -17.75
N ILE A 204 8.09 11.10 -18.32
CA ILE A 204 7.88 12.55 -18.37
C ILE A 204 7.53 13.11 -16.98
N LEU A 205 6.77 12.38 -16.17
CA LEU A 205 6.34 12.83 -14.84
C LEU A 205 7.44 12.81 -13.76
N ASN A 206 8.53 12.07 -13.99
CA ASN A 206 9.64 11.97 -13.04
C ASN A 206 10.56 13.19 -13.05
N GLU A 207 10.67 13.87 -14.19
CA GLU A 207 11.59 15.00 -14.40
C GLU A 207 10.91 16.36 -14.33
N ILE A 208 9.57 16.38 -14.30
CA ILE A 208 8.82 17.63 -14.25
C ILE A 208 8.95 18.27 -12.86
N THR A 209 9.59 19.43 -12.84
CA THR A 209 9.76 20.29 -11.68
C THR A 209 8.51 21.13 -11.41
N GLY A 210 7.33 20.52 -11.21
CA GLY A 210 6.14 21.27 -10.83
C GLY A 210 4.80 20.58 -11.12
N SER A 211 3.82 20.78 -10.22
CA SER A 211 2.46 20.21 -10.38
C SER A 211 1.72 20.71 -11.63
N ASN A 212 2.01 21.93 -12.07
CA ASN A 212 1.31 22.56 -13.20
C ASN A 212 1.75 22.00 -14.55
N ASP A 213 3.04 21.73 -14.72
CA ASP A 213 3.58 21.16 -15.94
C ASP A 213 3.07 19.72 -16.11
N MET A 214 3.00 18.95 -15.00
CA MET A 214 2.38 17.61 -15.01
C MET A 214 0.94 17.68 -15.52
N PHE A 215 0.11 18.59 -14.99
CA PHE A 215 -1.27 18.72 -15.43
C PHE A 215 -1.38 19.09 -16.90
N LEU A 216 -0.51 19.97 -17.40
CA LEU A 216 -0.47 20.34 -18.81
C LEU A 216 -0.16 19.13 -19.70
N PHE A 217 0.91 18.38 -19.43
CA PHE A 217 1.27 17.21 -20.23
C PHE A 217 0.21 16.11 -20.21
N VAL A 218 -0.38 15.86 -19.03
CA VAL A 218 -1.50 14.93 -18.87
C VAL A 218 -2.68 15.37 -19.73
N LEU A 219 -3.07 16.65 -19.69
CA LEU A 219 -4.22 17.17 -20.46
C LEU A 219 -3.97 17.15 -21.96
N ILE A 220 -2.79 17.56 -22.44
CA ILE A 220 -2.45 17.53 -23.87
C ILE A 220 -2.58 16.09 -24.39
N TRP A 221 -1.97 15.13 -23.71
CA TRP A 221 -2.06 13.72 -24.11
C TRP A 221 -3.50 13.20 -24.02
N ALA A 222 -4.20 13.48 -22.91
CA ALA A 222 -5.54 12.97 -22.66
C ALA A 222 -6.56 13.48 -23.69
N LEU A 223 -6.48 14.76 -24.07
CA LEU A 223 -7.39 15.38 -25.04
C LEU A 223 -7.10 14.92 -26.48
N GLN A 224 -5.88 14.49 -26.78
CA GLN A 224 -5.52 13.91 -28.08
C GLN A 224 -5.84 12.40 -28.18
N CYS A 225 -5.96 11.71 -27.05
CA CYS A 225 -6.22 10.27 -26.99
C CYS A 225 -7.72 9.96 -27.13
N LYS A 226 -8.19 9.68 -28.35
CA LYS A 226 -9.60 9.36 -28.66
C LYS A 226 -10.14 8.10 -27.97
N GLU A 227 -9.25 7.21 -27.59
CA GLU A 227 -9.56 5.92 -26.96
C GLU A 227 -9.38 5.97 -25.43
N LEU A 228 -9.14 7.16 -24.86
CA LEU A 228 -9.03 7.32 -23.41
C LEU A 228 -10.38 7.04 -22.74
N GLU A 229 -10.41 6.01 -21.90
CA GLU A 229 -11.62 5.57 -21.20
C GLU A 229 -11.61 5.95 -19.72
N VAL A 230 -10.41 6.08 -19.11
CA VAL A 230 -10.29 6.27 -17.66
C VAL A 230 -9.23 7.31 -17.31
N ILE A 231 -9.60 8.26 -16.44
CA ILE A 231 -8.67 9.14 -15.72
C ILE A 231 -8.80 8.80 -14.23
N SER A 232 -7.71 8.36 -13.61
CA SER A 232 -7.69 7.94 -12.21
C SER A 232 -6.66 8.72 -11.38
N SER A 233 -6.86 8.70 -10.07
CA SER A 233 -5.91 9.21 -9.08
C SER A 233 -6.10 8.45 -7.77
N VAL A 234 -5.06 8.41 -6.93
CA VAL A 234 -5.16 7.91 -5.55
C VAL A 234 -6.09 8.79 -4.72
N PHE A 235 -6.07 10.12 -4.95
CA PHE A 235 -6.91 11.09 -4.25
C PHE A 235 -7.71 11.92 -5.23
N ILE A 236 -9.01 12.08 -4.96
CA ILE A 236 -9.93 12.87 -5.77
C ILE A 236 -9.45 14.30 -5.98
N MET A 237 -8.73 14.87 -4.99
CA MET A 237 -8.20 16.23 -5.06
C MET A 237 -7.26 16.44 -6.25
N ALA A 238 -6.50 15.42 -6.68
CA ALA A 238 -5.65 15.56 -7.86
C ALA A 238 -6.47 15.71 -9.15
N LEU A 239 -7.63 15.04 -9.24
CA LEU A 239 -8.56 15.20 -10.37
C LEU A 239 -9.24 16.56 -10.33
N VAL A 240 -9.67 17.02 -9.14
CA VAL A 240 -10.24 18.37 -8.98
C VAL A 240 -9.22 19.42 -9.40
N ASN A 241 -7.96 19.29 -9.00
CA ASN A 241 -6.89 20.21 -9.38
C ASN A 241 -6.60 20.15 -10.89
N LEU A 242 -6.62 18.95 -11.50
CA LEU A 242 -6.47 18.79 -12.95
C LEU A 242 -7.58 19.54 -13.71
N PHE A 243 -8.84 19.35 -13.33
CA PHE A 243 -9.97 20.02 -13.99
C PHE A 243 -10.00 21.53 -13.72
N THR A 244 -9.63 21.95 -12.50
CA THR A 244 -9.48 23.38 -12.17
C THR A 244 -8.35 24.02 -12.98
N PHE A 245 -7.25 23.30 -13.20
CA PHE A 245 -6.16 23.75 -14.05
C PHE A 245 -6.63 23.87 -15.51
N MET A 246 -7.35 22.87 -16.01
CA MET A 246 -7.93 22.88 -17.35
C MET A 246 -8.85 24.09 -17.56
N GLU A 247 -9.77 24.36 -16.62
CA GLU A 247 -10.67 25.52 -16.69
C GLU A 247 -9.90 26.84 -16.73
N LYS A 248 -8.91 27.02 -15.84
CA LYS A 248 -8.13 28.26 -15.73
C LYS A 248 -7.14 28.47 -16.89
N LYS A 249 -6.76 27.41 -17.59
CA LYS A 249 -5.74 27.42 -18.64
C LYS A 249 -6.26 26.92 -19.98
N PHE A 250 -7.58 26.89 -20.16
CA PHE A 250 -8.23 26.27 -21.32
C PHE A 250 -7.66 26.78 -22.65
N ASP A 251 -7.66 28.11 -22.85
CA ASP A 251 -7.13 28.72 -24.09
C ASP A 251 -5.66 28.41 -24.33
N PHE A 252 -4.87 28.31 -23.26
CA PHE A 252 -3.45 27.96 -23.34
C PHE A 252 -3.27 26.50 -23.75
N ILE A 253 -4.10 25.60 -23.21
CA ILE A 253 -4.10 24.17 -23.55
C ILE A 253 -4.52 23.96 -25.01
N CYS A 254 -5.60 24.62 -25.46
CA CYS A 254 -6.06 24.54 -26.86
C CYS A 254 -4.95 24.91 -27.85
N LYS A 255 -4.22 26.00 -27.58
CA LYS A 255 -3.07 26.41 -28.41
C LYS A 255 -1.97 25.34 -28.54
N HIS A 256 -1.78 24.51 -27.51
CA HIS A 256 -0.78 23.43 -27.54
C HIS A 256 -1.27 22.18 -28.27
N ILE A 257 -2.58 21.99 -28.40
CA ILE A 257 -3.18 20.84 -29.08
C ILE A 257 -3.35 21.11 -30.58
N GLU A 258 -3.55 22.37 -30.97
CA GLU A 258 -3.71 22.80 -32.37
C GLU A 258 -2.39 22.85 -33.17
N MET A 259 -1.24 22.70 -32.50
CA MET A 259 0.10 22.59 -33.12
C MET A 259 0.43 21.15 -33.50
#